data_AF-A0A7C3WZG0-F1
#
_entry.id   AF-A0A7C3WZG0-F1
#
_cell.length_a   1.000
_cell.length_b   1.000
_cell.length_c   1.000
_cell.angle_alpha   90.00
_cell.angle_beta   90.00
_cell.angle_gamma   90.00
#
_symmetry.space_group_name_H-M   'P 1'
#
loop_
_entity.id
_entity.type
_entity.pdbx_description
1 polymer ?
#
loop_
_entity_poly.entity_id
_entity_poly.type
_entity_poly.pdbx_seq_one_letter_code
_entity_poly.pdbx_strand_id
1 'polypeptide(L)'
;MNRSALARLVFLPLAALLAALSLIGLYGCGKEAVKEETEEEAHQREIPLRTLVQGSICEYGRFEQPATGGETGPAFLVLEDEEGLKRLLSLANLELPEGSVDFSRQVVIAAMQGPRNTSGYAISVVRAVQSGTDVRVEVEMVEPDPGSMTAQVLTSPFHLVLAEREDFEPRGELSFIFTDTEGETVERTAGKI
;
A
#
# COMPACT_ATOMS: atom_id res chain seq x y z
N MET A 1 57.27 52.95 7.52
CA MET A 1 58.13 51.77 7.80
C MET A 1 57.63 50.63 6.90
N ASN A 2 58.00 50.60 5.61
CA ASN A 2 59.13 49.85 4.99
C ASN A 2 59.26 48.43 5.54
N ARG A 3 59.11 47.35 4.76
CA ARG A 3 60.04 46.87 3.70
C ARG A 3 59.33 45.80 2.83
N SER A 4 59.19 45.99 1.51
CA SER A 4 59.98 45.34 0.41
C SER A 4 59.84 43.81 0.33
N ALA A 5 59.74 43.10 -0.79
CA ALA A 5 59.74 43.30 -2.24
C ALA A 5 59.37 41.90 -2.83
N LEU A 6 58.83 41.75 -4.05
CA LEU A 6 59.56 41.29 -5.26
C LEU A 6 58.49 41.00 -6.35
N ALA A 7 58.48 41.75 -7.46
CA ALA A 7 59.04 41.37 -8.78
C ALA A 7 57.90 40.92 -9.74
N ARG A 8 57.34 41.75 -10.64
CA ARG A 8 57.85 42.31 -11.92
C ARG A 8 58.12 41.29 -13.04
N LEU A 9 57.38 41.51 -14.15
CA LEU A 9 57.67 41.22 -15.57
C LEU A 9 57.68 39.72 -15.98
N VAL A 10 57.19 39.30 -17.15
CA VAL A 10 57.62 39.70 -18.51
C VAL A 10 56.55 39.32 -19.57
N PHE A 11 56.26 40.29 -20.44
CA PHE A 11 55.90 40.27 -21.89
C PHE A 11 55.17 39.08 -22.53
N LEU A 12 53.98 39.24 -23.14
CA LEU A 12 53.64 39.88 -24.45
C LEU A 12 53.68 38.85 -25.63
N PRO A 13 53.13 39.16 -26.82
CA PRO A 13 51.79 38.83 -27.31
C PRO A 13 51.89 38.03 -28.64
N LEU A 14 50.81 37.91 -29.42
CA LEU A 14 50.77 38.31 -30.85
C LEU A 14 49.68 37.54 -31.62
N ALA A 15 48.69 38.32 -32.05
CA ALA A 15 47.93 38.17 -33.29
C ALA A 15 47.12 36.88 -33.55
N ALA A 16 45.82 36.99 -33.27
CA ALA A 16 44.82 36.74 -34.31
C ALA A 16 43.76 37.83 -34.20
N LEU A 17 44.03 38.93 -34.92
CA LEU A 17 43.16 40.08 -35.14
C LEU A 17 42.24 39.76 -36.33
N LEU A 18 41.06 40.40 -36.38
CA LEU A 18 40.14 40.56 -37.54
C LEU A 18 39.20 39.37 -37.77
N ALA A 19 37.91 39.51 -38.06
CA ALA A 19 37.05 40.62 -38.48
C ALA A 19 35.60 40.14 -38.23
N ALA A 20 34.75 40.95 -37.59
CA ALA A 20 33.73 41.80 -38.25
C ALA A 20 32.43 41.07 -38.63
N LEU A 21 31.32 41.73 -38.26
CA LEU A 21 29.93 41.54 -38.72
C LEU A 21 29.27 40.22 -38.31
N SER A 22 28.00 40.14 -37.91
CA SER A 22 26.89 41.08 -37.79
C SER A 22 25.76 40.33 -37.07
N LEU A 23 24.85 41.07 -36.44
CA LEU A 23 23.55 40.64 -35.89
C LEU A 23 23.06 39.24 -36.32
N ILE A 24 22.75 38.39 -35.32
CA ILE A 24 21.52 37.60 -35.14
C ILE A 24 21.85 36.52 -34.09
N GLY A 25 21.15 36.55 -32.96
CA GLY A 25 21.30 35.53 -31.92
C GLY A 25 20.77 35.97 -30.58
N LEU A 26 19.46 36.23 -30.50
CA LEU A 26 18.72 36.05 -29.26
C LEU A 26 18.86 34.58 -28.84
N TYR A 27 19.91 34.26 -28.08
CA TYR A 27 20.03 33.07 -27.26
C TYR A 27 20.27 33.53 -25.82
N GLY A 28 19.30 34.28 -25.28
CA GLY A 28 19.10 34.38 -23.84
C GLY A 28 18.44 33.08 -23.40
N CYS A 29 19.26 32.05 -23.20
CA CYS A 29 18.84 30.70 -22.83
C CYS A 29 18.09 30.79 -21.49
N GLY A 30 16.80 30.49 -21.52
CA GLY A 30 15.96 30.39 -20.34
C GLY A 30 16.60 29.43 -19.36
N LYS A 31 16.87 29.91 -18.14
CA LYS A 31 17.17 29.05 -17.00
C LYS A 31 15.86 28.44 -16.53
N GLU A 32 15.37 27.44 -17.26
CA GLU A 32 14.56 26.41 -16.66
C GLU A 32 15.49 25.58 -15.78
N ALA A 33 15.26 25.63 -14.47
CA ALA A 33 15.82 24.68 -13.55
C ALA A 33 15.22 23.32 -13.89
N VAL A 34 15.92 22.55 -14.71
CA VAL A 34 15.71 21.11 -14.82
C VAL A 34 16.03 20.55 -13.45
N LYS A 35 14.97 20.23 -12.71
CA LYS A 35 15.02 19.43 -11.52
C LYS A 35 15.39 18.02 -12.00
N GLU A 36 16.65 17.66 -11.84
CA GLU A 36 17.06 16.25 -11.86
C GLU A 36 16.41 15.59 -10.64
N GLU A 37 15.20 15.05 -10.84
CA GLU A 37 14.62 14.02 -9.99
C GLU A 37 14.74 12.71 -10.75
N THR A 38 15.85 12.01 -10.51
CA THR A 38 15.90 10.56 -10.68
C THR A 38 15.17 9.97 -9.50
N GLU A 39 13.91 9.56 -9.69
CA GLU A 39 13.25 8.51 -8.91
C GLU A 39 12.04 8.05 -9.75
N GLU A 40 11.96 6.76 -10.00
CA GLU A 40 10.90 6.11 -10.76
C GLU A 40 9.54 6.51 -10.18
N GLU A 41 8.74 7.30 -10.92
CA GLU A 41 7.30 7.38 -10.66
C GLU A 41 6.71 6.01 -10.98
N ALA A 42 6.77 5.09 -10.01
CA ALA A 42 5.96 3.90 -10.03
C ALA A 42 4.50 4.40 -10.11
N HIS A 43 3.84 4.14 -11.24
CA HIS A 43 2.48 4.59 -11.48
C HIS A 43 1.56 3.93 -10.45
N GLN A 44 1.35 4.62 -9.32
CA GLN A 44 0.50 4.13 -8.25
C GLN A 44 -0.94 4.28 -8.68
N ARG A 45 -1.64 3.16 -8.77
CA ARG A 45 -3.06 3.09 -9.11
C ARG A 45 -3.84 2.71 -7.88
N GLU A 46 -4.87 3.49 -7.58
CA GLU A 46 -5.85 3.10 -6.57
C GLU A 46 -6.76 2.02 -7.14
N ILE A 47 -6.96 0.94 -6.36
CA ILE A 47 -7.86 -0.15 -6.67
C ILE A 47 -9.19 0.13 -5.95
N PRO A 48 -10.28 0.42 -6.67
CA PRO A 48 -11.58 0.62 -6.06
C PRO A 48 -12.02 -0.62 -5.28
N LEU A 49 -12.46 -0.40 -4.04
CA LEU A 49 -12.96 -1.45 -3.16
C LEU A 49 -14.45 -1.26 -2.89
N ARG A 50 -15.18 -2.37 -2.86
CA ARG A 50 -16.59 -2.39 -2.42
C ARG A 50 -16.76 -3.40 -1.30
N THR A 51 -17.34 -2.97 -0.18
CA THR A 51 -17.66 -3.89 0.93
C THR A 51 -18.61 -4.99 0.45
N LEU A 52 -18.18 -6.24 0.66
CA LEU A 52 -19.01 -7.42 0.51
C LEU A 52 -19.77 -7.69 1.80
N VAL A 53 -19.04 -7.76 2.92
CA VAL A 53 -19.59 -7.93 4.26
C VAL A 53 -18.60 -7.43 5.31
N GLN A 54 -19.11 -6.84 6.38
CA GLN A 54 -18.32 -6.41 7.53
C GLN A 54 -19.09 -6.72 8.82
N GLY A 55 -18.38 -7.12 9.87
CA GLY A 55 -18.99 -7.41 11.15
C GLY A 55 -17.99 -7.55 12.28
N SER A 56 -18.49 -7.61 13.51
CA SER A 56 -17.68 -7.79 14.72
C SER A 56 -17.74 -9.20 15.29
N ILE A 57 -18.63 -10.07 14.78
CA ILE A 57 -18.87 -11.41 15.32
C ILE A 57 -18.85 -12.44 14.18
N CYS A 58 -17.88 -13.34 14.23
CA CYS A 58 -17.83 -14.57 13.45
C CYS A 58 -17.09 -15.65 14.26
N GLU A 59 -17.02 -16.88 13.74
CA GLU A 59 -16.36 -18.01 14.41
C GLU A 59 -14.88 -18.20 14.01
N TYR A 60 -14.34 -17.31 13.19
CA TYR A 60 -12.94 -17.36 12.78
C TYR A 60 -12.01 -17.34 14.00
N GLY A 61 -11.10 -18.32 14.06
CA GLY A 61 -10.13 -18.50 15.14
C GLY A 61 -10.72 -18.99 16.47
N ARG A 62 -12.03 -19.26 16.58
CA ARG A 62 -12.64 -19.71 17.85
C ARG A 62 -12.42 -21.18 18.16
N PHE A 63 -12.33 -22.04 17.15
CA PHE A 63 -12.17 -23.49 17.33
C PHE A 63 -10.73 -23.97 17.20
N GLU A 64 -9.83 -23.11 16.72
CA GLU A 64 -8.39 -23.39 16.61
C GLU A 64 -7.61 -22.92 17.83
N GLN A 65 -8.21 -22.85 19.01
CA GLN A 65 -7.46 -22.53 20.21
C GLN A 65 -6.52 -23.71 20.53
N PRO A 66 -5.19 -23.60 20.34
CA PRO A 66 -4.30 -24.66 20.77
C PRO A 66 -4.47 -24.81 22.29
N ALA A 67 -4.37 -26.05 22.80
CA ALA A 67 -4.52 -26.35 24.23
C ALA A 67 -3.56 -25.53 25.14
N THR A 68 -2.59 -24.83 24.54
CA THR A 68 -1.65 -23.90 25.15
C THR A 68 -2.15 -22.46 25.27
N GLY A 69 -3.40 -22.14 24.90
CA GLY A 69 -4.01 -20.83 25.16
C GLY A 69 -3.53 -19.69 24.25
N GLY A 70 -3.09 -20.01 23.03
CA GLY A 70 -2.76 -18.99 22.03
C GLY A 70 -4.03 -18.35 21.45
N GLU A 71 -4.02 -17.02 21.32
CA GLU A 71 -5.00 -16.31 20.50
C GLU A 71 -4.66 -16.56 19.02
N THR A 72 -5.62 -17.02 18.22
CA THR A 72 -5.47 -17.00 16.76
C THR A 72 -5.33 -15.54 16.33
N GLY A 73 -4.16 -15.19 15.78
CA GLY A 73 -3.87 -13.84 15.31
C GLY A 73 -4.73 -13.43 14.10
N PRO A 74 -4.60 -12.18 13.64
CA PRO A 74 -5.29 -11.73 12.46
C PRO A 74 -4.83 -12.54 11.22
N ALA A 75 -5.73 -12.68 10.25
CA ALA A 75 -5.42 -13.24 8.94
C ALA A 75 -5.87 -12.31 7.83
N PHE A 76 -5.00 -12.22 6.83
CA PHE A 76 -5.19 -11.40 5.65
C PHE A 76 -5.11 -12.28 4.41
N LEU A 77 -6.18 -12.31 3.63
CA LEU A 77 -6.35 -13.27 2.55
C LEU A 77 -6.76 -12.57 1.26
N VAL A 78 -6.27 -13.09 0.15
CA VAL A 78 -6.75 -12.77 -1.19
C VAL A 78 -7.38 -14.05 -1.73
N LEU A 79 -8.69 -14.01 -1.97
CA LEU A 79 -9.47 -15.14 -2.42
C LEU A 79 -9.78 -14.94 -3.90
N GLU A 80 -9.22 -15.82 -4.71
CA GLU A 80 -9.26 -15.74 -6.18
C GLU A 80 -10.42 -16.53 -6.77
N ASP A 81 -10.99 -17.45 -6.00
CA ASP A 81 -12.01 -18.38 -6.44
C ASP A 81 -13.08 -18.66 -5.36
N GLU A 82 -14.13 -19.34 -5.80
CA GLU A 82 -15.27 -19.71 -4.98
C GLU A 82 -14.89 -20.72 -3.88
N GLU A 83 -13.89 -21.56 -4.11
CA GLU A 83 -13.46 -22.57 -3.13
C GLU A 83 -12.78 -21.90 -1.93
N GLY A 84 -11.88 -20.95 -2.16
CA GLY A 84 -11.23 -20.15 -1.14
C GLY A 84 -12.24 -19.38 -0.30
N LEU A 85 -13.23 -18.73 -0.94
CA LEU A 85 -14.31 -18.05 -0.22
C LEU A 85 -15.15 -19.03 0.60
N LYS A 86 -15.59 -20.16 0.05
CA LYS A 86 -16.37 -21.17 0.78
C LYS A 86 -15.62 -21.71 1.99
N ARG A 87 -14.31 -21.95 1.87
CA ARG A 87 -13.46 -22.38 3.00
C ARG A 87 -13.45 -21.32 4.10
N LEU A 88 -13.19 -20.06 3.76
CA LEU A 88 -13.19 -18.97 4.75
C LEU A 88 -14.55 -18.81 5.43
N LEU A 89 -15.63 -18.78 4.65
CA LEU A 89 -17.00 -18.67 5.18
C LEU A 89 -17.34 -19.83 6.12
N SER A 90 -16.91 -21.05 5.80
CA SER A 90 -17.13 -22.22 6.66
C SER A 90 -16.36 -22.13 7.98
N LEU A 91 -15.10 -21.67 7.95
CA LEU A 91 -14.30 -21.46 9.16
C LEU A 91 -14.84 -20.33 10.04
N ALA A 92 -15.38 -19.29 9.39
CA ALA A 92 -15.94 -18.13 10.08
C ALA A 92 -17.41 -18.31 10.47
N ASN A 93 -18.07 -19.40 10.04
CA ASN A 93 -19.51 -19.62 10.14
C ASN A 93 -20.31 -18.39 9.66
N LEU A 94 -19.92 -17.88 8.48
CA LEU A 94 -20.55 -16.74 7.82
C LEU A 94 -21.38 -17.22 6.63
N GLU A 95 -22.54 -16.61 6.45
CA GLU A 95 -23.41 -16.88 5.29
C GLU A 95 -23.43 -15.65 4.38
N LEU A 96 -23.24 -15.88 3.09
CA LEU A 96 -23.44 -14.89 2.04
C LEU A 96 -24.47 -15.42 1.04
N PRO A 97 -25.32 -14.57 0.45
CA PRO A 97 -26.19 -14.99 -0.64
C PRO A 97 -25.40 -15.65 -1.77
N GLU A 98 -25.97 -16.69 -2.40
CA GLU A 98 -25.38 -17.30 -3.58
C GLU A 98 -25.18 -16.25 -4.69
N GLY A 99 -24.04 -16.33 -5.38
CA GLY A 99 -23.71 -15.38 -6.44
C GLY A 99 -23.34 -13.96 -5.96
N SER A 100 -23.02 -13.79 -4.67
CA SER A 100 -22.54 -12.50 -4.15
C SER A 100 -21.22 -12.02 -4.77
N VAL A 101 -20.46 -12.93 -5.40
CA VAL A 101 -19.17 -12.66 -6.03
C VAL A 101 -19.10 -13.36 -7.38
N ASP A 102 -18.68 -12.61 -8.41
CA ASP A 102 -18.35 -13.16 -9.73
C ASP A 102 -16.82 -13.25 -9.88
N PHE A 103 -16.24 -14.41 -9.55
CA PHE A 103 -14.78 -14.61 -9.57
C PHE A 103 -14.12 -14.50 -10.95
N SER A 104 -14.92 -14.50 -12.03
CA SER A 104 -14.38 -14.23 -13.37
C SER A 104 -13.98 -12.76 -13.54
N ARG A 105 -14.53 -11.88 -12.72
CA ARG A 105 -14.34 -10.43 -12.77
C ARG A 105 -13.80 -9.85 -11.48
N GLN A 106 -14.00 -10.52 -10.35
CA GLN A 106 -13.72 -10.01 -9.03
C GLN A 106 -12.77 -10.92 -8.25
N VAL A 107 -12.11 -10.34 -7.26
CA VAL A 107 -11.44 -11.05 -6.17
C VAL A 107 -11.94 -10.52 -4.84
N VAL A 108 -11.85 -11.35 -3.80
CA VAL A 108 -12.18 -10.93 -2.43
C VAL A 108 -10.89 -10.71 -1.66
N ILE A 109 -10.77 -9.55 -1.02
CA ILE A 109 -9.72 -9.27 -0.04
C ILE A 109 -10.38 -9.34 1.33
N ALA A 110 -9.88 -10.21 2.20
CA ALA A 110 -10.44 -10.46 3.51
C ALA A 110 -9.45 -10.10 4.62
N ALA A 111 -9.92 -9.34 5.60
CA ALA A 111 -9.23 -9.09 6.85
C ALA A 111 -10.04 -9.70 8.00
N MET A 112 -9.44 -10.64 8.72
CA MET A 112 -10.03 -11.32 9.88
C MET A 112 -9.18 -10.98 11.10
N GLN A 113 -9.76 -10.44 12.17
CA GLN A 113 -8.97 -10.01 13.33
C GLN A 113 -8.71 -11.16 14.33
N GLY A 114 -9.51 -12.22 14.27
CA GLY A 114 -9.46 -13.30 15.26
C GLY A 114 -10.18 -12.95 16.57
N PRO A 115 -10.19 -13.87 17.55
CA PRO A 115 -10.95 -13.72 18.78
C PRO A 115 -10.51 -12.51 19.63
N ARG A 116 -11.49 -11.76 20.14
CA ARG A 116 -11.32 -10.67 21.11
C ARG A 116 -12.30 -10.83 22.26
N ASN A 117 -11.83 -10.63 23.49
CA ASN A 117 -12.61 -10.93 24.71
C ASN A 117 -13.63 -9.85 25.08
N THR A 118 -13.62 -8.70 24.39
CA THR A 118 -14.52 -7.60 24.65
C THR A 118 -15.08 -6.98 23.38
N SER A 119 -16.18 -6.26 23.51
CA SER A 119 -16.69 -5.39 22.45
C SER A 119 -15.79 -4.16 22.24
N GLY A 120 -15.87 -3.53 21.07
CA GLY A 120 -15.16 -2.28 20.77
C GLY A 120 -13.98 -2.47 19.82
N TYR A 121 -13.63 -3.72 19.52
CA TYR A 121 -12.69 -4.04 18.44
C TYR A 121 -13.39 -3.98 17.08
N ALA A 122 -12.66 -3.50 16.08
CA ALA A 122 -13.06 -3.55 14.68
C ALA A 122 -11.84 -3.74 13.76
N ILE A 123 -12.09 -4.21 12.54
CA ILE A 123 -11.11 -4.28 11.47
C ILE A 123 -11.75 -3.81 10.17
N SER A 124 -11.00 -3.05 9.38
CA SER A 124 -11.48 -2.49 8.11
C SER A 124 -10.36 -2.52 7.07
N VAL A 125 -10.58 -3.16 5.92
CA VAL A 125 -9.80 -2.85 4.72
C VAL A 125 -10.21 -1.45 4.24
N VAL A 126 -9.29 -0.49 4.29
CA VAL A 126 -9.60 0.93 4.01
C VAL A 126 -9.21 1.35 2.60
N ARG A 127 -8.11 0.80 2.08
CA ARG A 127 -7.55 1.23 0.79
C ARG A 127 -6.71 0.14 0.15
N ALA A 128 -6.67 0.11 -1.17
CA ALA A 128 -5.72 -0.68 -1.93
C ALA A 128 -5.05 0.17 -3.01
N VAL A 129 -3.73 0.12 -3.09
CA VAL A 129 -2.94 0.85 -4.09
C VAL A 129 -1.93 -0.11 -4.73
N GLN A 130 -2.00 -0.25 -6.05
CA GLN A 130 -1.07 -1.03 -6.84
C GLN A 130 0.09 -0.17 -7.34
N SER A 131 1.30 -0.70 -7.24
CA SER A 131 2.54 -0.14 -7.76
C SER A 131 3.30 -1.26 -8.48
N GLY A 132 3.11 -1.39 -9.79
CA GLY A 132 3.64 -2.53 -10.54
C GLY A 132 3.01 -3.85 -10.07
N THR A 133 3.83 -4.81 -9.65
CA THR A 133 3.34 -6.11 -9.15
C THR A 133 2.94 -6.08 -7.67
N ASP A 134 3.23 -5.00 -6.95
CA ASP A 134 2.90 -4.89 -5.53
C ASP A 134 1.54 -4.20 -5.34
N VAL A 135 0.69 -4.76 -4.50
CA VAL A 135 -0.59 -4.18 -4.09
C VAL A 135 -0.53 -3.93 -2.59
N ARG A 136 -0.37 -2.68 -2.20
CA ARG A 136 -0.46 -2.29 -0.79
C ARG A 136 -1.93 -2.22 -0.39
N VAL A 137 -2.31 -3.02 0.60
CA VAL A 137 -3.66 -3.03 1.17
C VAL A 137 -3.58 -2.47 2.59
N GLU A 138 -4.12 -1.29 2.79
CA GLU A 138 -4.17 -0.65 4.09
C GLU A 138 -5.36 -1.20 4.89
N VAL A 139 -5.09 -1.58 6.14
CA VAL A 139 -6.08 -2.10 7.08
C VAL A 139 -6.03 -1.28 8.36
N GLU A 140 -7.19 -0.82 8.79
CA GLU A 140 -7.38 -0.18 10.09
C GLU A 140 -7.86 -1.22 11.10
N MET A 141 -7.20 -1.28 12.25
CA MET A 141 -7.63 -2.06 13.42
C MET A 141 -7.95 -1.09 14.54
N VAL A 142 -9.19 -1.13 15.02
CA VAL A 142 -9.65 -0.31 16.15
C VAL A 142 -9.63 -1.18 17.40
N GLU A 143 -9.08 -0.62 18.48
CA GLU A 143 -9.10 -1.21 19.82
C GLU A 143 -9.84 -0.29 20.79
N PRO A 144 -10.56 -0.83 21.78
CA PRO A 144 -11.18 -0.01 22.81
C PRO A 144 -10.12 0.70 23.65
N ASP A 145 -10.39 1.94 24.04
CA ASP A 145 -9.47 2.73 24.86
C ASP A 145 -9.09 1.97 26.15
N PRO A 146 -7.81 2.03 26.60
CA PRO A 146 -7.40 1.42 27.85
C PRO A 146 -8.26 1.90 29.03
N GLY A 147 -8.87 0.96 29.75
CA GLY A 147 -9.73 1.26 30.90
C GLY A 147 -11.15 1.72 30.54
N SER A 148 -11.53 1.72 29.27
CA SER A 148 -12.92 1.92 28.86
C SER A 148 -13.81 0.78 29.35
N MET A 149 -15.06 1.11 29.66
CA MET A 149 -16.08 0.13 30.05
C MET A 149 -16.62 -0.56 28.79
N THR A 150 -16.11 -1.74 28.47
CA THR A 150 -16.57 -2.58 27.35
C THR A 150 -17.41 -3.76 27.82
N ALA A 151 -18.38 -4.20 27.01
CA ALA A 151 -19.09 -5.43 27.26
C ALA A 151 -18.15 -6.64 27.15
N GLN A 152 -18.28 -7.61 28.06
CA GLN A 152 -17.51 -8.86 28.07
C GLN A 152 -18.18 -9.87 27.15
N VAL A 153 -17.98 -9.70 25.84
CA VAL A 153 -18.55 -10.54 24.79
C VAL A 153 -17.42 -10.97 23.86
N LEU A 154 -17.36 -12.27 23.56
CA LEU A 154 -16.41 -12.79 22.58
C LEU A 154 -16.79 -12.30 21.18
N THR A 155 -15.91 -11.52 20.57
CA THR A 155 -16.01 -10.99 19.21
C THR A 155 -14.93 -11.60 18.32
N SER A 156 -15.11 -11.53 17.00
CA SER A 156 -14.06 -11.82 16.01
C SER A 156 -14.33 -10.93 14.80
N PRO A 157 -13.84 -9.67 14.82
CA PRO A 157 -14.13 -8.73 13.74
C PRO A 157 -13.57 -9.15 12.40
N PHE A 158 -14.27 -8.77 11.33
CA PHE A 158 -13.91 -9.10 9.97
C PHE A 158 -14.41 -8.05 8.97
N HIS A 159 -13.70 -7.90 7.86
CA HIS A 159 -14.13 -7.12 6.70
C HIS A 159 -13.69 -7.83 5.42
N LEU A 160 -14.66 -8.16 4.56
CA LEU A 160 -14.43 -8.67 3.21
C LEU A 160 -14.82 -7.58 2.22
N VAL A 161 -13.91 -7.28 1.30
CA VAL A 161 -14.13 -6.32 0.21
C VAL A 161 -13.92 -7.00 -1.14
N LEU A 162 -14.56 -6.46 -2.17
CA LEU A 162 -14.39 -6.84 -3.56
C LEU A 162 -13.51 -5.82 -4.27
N ALA A 163 -12.62 -6.33 -5.10
CA ALA A 163 -11.88 -5.57 -6.09
C ALA A 163 -12.16 -6.16 -7.49
N GLU A 164 -12.34 -5.30 -8.49
CA GLU A 164 -12.50 -5.76 -9.87
C GLU A 164 -11.11 -6.09 -10.44
N ARG A 165 -10.95 -7.29 -11.01
CA ARG A 165 -9.72 -7.75 -11.68
C ARG A 165 -9.27 -6.77 -12.76
N GLU A 166 -10.21 -6.04 -13.36
CA GLU A 166 -9.89 -5.09 -14.43
C GLU A 166 -9.16 -3.84 -13.97
N ASP A 167 -9.28 -3.48 -12.69
CA ASP A 167 -8.63 -2.32 -12.10
C ASP A 167 -7.14 -2.58 -11.81
N PHE A 168 -6.69 -3.83 -11.88
CA PHE A 168 -5.28 -4.19 -11.71
C PHE A 168 -4.52 -4.11 -13.04
N GLU A 169 -3.38 -3.43 -13.04
CA GLU A 169 -2.47 -3.33 -14.17
C GLU A 169 -1.03 -3.01 -13.69
N PRO A 170 -0.05 -3.92 -13.93
CA PRO A 170 -0.20 -5.20 -14.62
C PRO A 170 -1.05 -6.23 -13.84
N ARG A 171 -1.60 -7.22 -14.56
CA ARG A 171 -2.25 -8.41 -13.98
C ARG A 171 -1.27 -9.59 -13.88
N GLY A 172 -1.73 -10.72 -13.33
CA GLY A 172 -0.93 -11.91 -13.13
C GLY A 172 -0.60 -12.15 -11.66
N GLU A 173 0.62 -12.59 -11.37
CA GLU A 173 1.06 -12.80 -9.99
C GLU A 173 1.43 -11.46 -9.34
N LEU A 174 0.66 -11.08 -8.32
CA LEU A 174 0.83 -9.85 -7.56
C LEU A 174 1.21 -10.16 -6.10
N SER A 175 2.00 -9.30 -5.48
CA SER A 175 2.32 -9.35 -4.05
C SER A 175 1.40 -8.40 -3.29
N PHE A 176 0.46 -8.95 -2.53
CA PHE A 176 -0.40 -8.18 -1.64
C PHE A 176 0.31 -7.96 -0.31
N ILE A 177 0.55 -6.69 0.00
CA ILE A 177 1.26 -6.24 1.19
C ILE A 177 0.24 -5.56 2.07
N PHE A 178 -0.19 -6.24 3.12
CA PHE A 178 -1.10 -5.65 4.09
C PHE A 178 -0.32 -4.74 5.01
N THR A 179 -0.79 -3.52 5.19
CA THR A 179 -0.20 -2.54 6.10
C THR A 179 -1.23 -2.02 7.09
N ASP A 180 -0.78 -1.58 8.26
CA ASP A 180 -1.61 -0.77 9.14
C ASP A 180 -1.70 0.69 8.64
N THR A 181 -2.35 1.55 9.42
CA THR A 181 -2.50 2.99 9.13
C THR A 181 -1.20 3.79 9.28
N GLU A 182 -0.18 3.22 9.94
CA GLU A 182 1.16 3.82 10.03
C GLU A 182 2.06 3.41 8.85
N GLY A 183 1.59 2.46 8.03
CA GLY A 183 2.29 1.92 6.87
C GLY A 183 3.22 0.75 7.21
N GLU A 184 3.19 0.25 8.45
CA GLU A 184 3.96 -0.94 8.81
C GLU A 184 3.34 -2.18 8.18
N THR A 185 4.17 -3.08 7.65
CA THR A 185 3.69 -4.32 7.03
C THR A 185 3.24 -5.31 8.10
N VAL A 186 1.97 -5.71 8.04
CA VAL A 186 1.41 -6.72 8.95
C VAL A 186 1.45 -8.12 8.34
N GLU A 187 1.32 -8.25 7.01
CA GLU A 187 1.34 -9.55 6.31
C GLU A 187 1.71 -9.35 4.84
N ARG A 188 2.29 -10.39 4.22
CA ARG A 188 2.51 -10.46 2.77
C ARG A 188 1.97 -11.77 2.22
N THR A 189 1.14 -11.67 1.19
CA THR A 189 0.61 -12.84 0.49
C THR A 189 0.71 -12.65 -1.02
N ALA A 190 0.77 -13.75 -1.76
CA ALA A 190 0.70 -13.72 -3.21
C ALA A 190 -0.76 -13.86 -3.64
N GLY A 191 -1.12 -13.20 -4.75
CA GLY A 191 -2.43 -13.37 -5.37
C GLY A 191 -2.32 -13.35 -6.89
N LYS A 192 -3.10 -14.19 -7.57
CA LYS A 192 -3.16 -14.28 -9.03
C LYS A 192 -4.43 -13.62 -9.57
N ILE A 193 -4.23 -12.44 -10.17
CA ILE A 193 -5.29 -11.57 -10.67
C ILE A 193 -5.46 -11.66 -12.19
#